data_AF-A0A920RVJ1-F1
#
_entry.id   AF-A0A920RVJ1-F1
#
_cell.length_a   1.000
_cell.length_b   1.000
_cell.length_c   1.000
_cell.angle_alpha   90.00
_cell.angle_beta   90.00
_cell.angle_gamma   90.00
#
_symmetry.space_group_name_H-M   'P 1'
#
loop_
_entity.id
_entity.type
_entity.pdbx_description
1 polymer ?
#
loop_
_entity_poly.entity_id
_entity_poly.type
_entity_poly.pdbx_seq_one_letter_code
_entity_poly.pdbx_strand_id
1 'polypeptide(L)'
;MWHRTWDSAAAHIGKKQATTEELKNYVISLQSYFRGEAIDVGTMESPIRWIDPKVITPVPIDIACTGPKTIATACDIAERVTFAVGSATERVSWAMETALERIGKTGRKTR
;
A
#
# COMPACT_ATOMS: atom_id res chain seq x y z
N MET A 1 -24.41 -16.16 -5.63
CA MET A 1 -23.46 -16.00 -4.51
C MET A 1 -22.12 -15.60 -5.12
N TRP A 2 -21.82 -14.30 -5.19
CA TRP A 2 -20.59 -13.80 -5.79
C TRP A 2 -19.47 -13.84 -4.75
N HIS A 3 -18.59 -14.83 -4.84
CA HIS A 3 -17.31 -14.77 -4.12
C HIS A 3 -16.46 -13.68 -4.78
N ARG A 4 -16.14 -12.62 -4.04
CA ARG A 4 -15.09 -11.67 -4.44
C ARG A 4 -13.81 -12.49 -4.58
N THR A 5 -13.35 -12.68 -5.81
CA THR A 5 -12.28 -13.62 -6.20
C THR A 5 -10.97 -13.44 -5.42
N TRP A 6 -10.69 -12.22 -4.97
CA TRP A 6 -9.53 -11.90 -4.14
C TRP A 6 -9.61 -12.39 -2.69
N ASP A 7 -10.78 -12.28 -2.05
CA ASP A 7 -10.95 -12.72 -0.65
C ASP A 7 -10.91 -14.25 -0.53
N SER A 8 -11.27 -14.95 -1.60
CA SER A 8 -11.15 -16.40 -1.68
C SER A 8 -9.70 -16.86 -1.86
N ALA A 9 -8.83 -16.09 -2.51
CA ALA A 9 -7.47 -16.55 -2.87
C ALA A 9 -6.62 -16.91 -1.64
N ALA A 10 -6.62 -16.07 -0.60
CA ALA A 10 -5.89 -16.37 0.64
C ALA A 10 -6.42 -17.64 1.31
N ALA A 11 -7.74 -17.83 1.32
CA ALA A 11 -8.37 -19.01 1.89
C ALA A 11 -7.97 -20.30 1.14
N HIS A 12 -7.85 -20.26 -0.19
CA HIS A 12 -7.42 -21.42 -0.99
C HIS A 12 -5.99 -21.87 -0.67
N ILE A 13 -5.12 -20.95 -0.25
CA ILE A 13 -3.76 -21.26 0.21
C ILE A 13 -3.66 -21.45 1.73
N GLY A 14 -4.80 -21.59 2.43
CA GLY A 14 -4.86 -21.83 3.87
C GLY A 14 -4.42 -20.64 4.73
N LYS A 15 -4.47 -19.41 4.19
CA LYS A 15 -4.10 -18.17 4.89
C LYS A 15 -5.35 -17.36 5.24
N LYS A 16 -5.31 -16.69 6.40
CA LYS A 16 -6.26 -15.63 6.72
C LYS A 16 -6.04 -14.43 5.81
N GLN A 17 -7.06 -13.58 5.68
CA GLN A 17 -6.91 -12.28 5.06
C GLN A 17 -5.92 -11.42 5.85
N ALA A 18 -5.07 -10.69 5.14
CA ALA A 18 -4.13 -9.77 5.74
C ALA A 18 -4.87 -8.57 6.35
N THR A 19 -4.37 -8.10 7.49
CA THR A 19 -4.83 -6.88 8.14
C THR A 19 -4.22 -5.65 7.47
N THR A 20 -4.83 -4.48 7.69
CA THR A 20 -4.29 -3.21 7.20
C THR A 20 -2.90 -2.89 7.77
N GLU A 21 -2.61 -3.33 9.00
CA GLU A 21 -1.28 -3.13 9.61
C GLU A 21 -0.23 -4.07 8.98
N GLU A 22 -0.57 -5.33 8.72
CA GLU A 22 0.30 -6.26 7.97
C GLU A 22 0.61 -5.71 6.56
N LEU A 23 -0.40 -5.18 5.85
CA LEU A 23 -0.21 -4.49 4.57
C LEU A 23 0.75 -3.30 4.70
N LYS A 24 0.52 -2.43 5.69
CA LYS A 24 1.34 -1.24 5.93
C LYS A 24 2.81 -1.60 6.15
N ASN A 25 3.07 -2.53 7.05
CA ASN A 25 4.44 -2.95 7.37
C ASN A 25 5.12 -3.57 6.15
N TYR A 26 4.39 -4.38 5.38
CA TYR A 26 4.92 -4.99 4.16
C TYR A 26 5.28 -3.95 3.10
N VAL A 27 4.45 -2.93 2.88
CA VAL A 27 4.73 -1.84 1.94
C VAL A 27 5.97 -1.05 2.36
N ILE A 28 6.12 -0.73 3.65
CA ILE A 28 7.31 -0.03 4.16
C ILE A 28 8.57 -0.87 3.91
N SER A 29 8.52 -2.18 4.22
CA SER A 29 9.64 -3.09 3.94
C SER A 29 9.99 -3.15 2.45
N LEU A 30 8.99 -3.22 1.56
CA LEU A 30 9.23 -3.20 0.12
C LEU A 30 9.89 -1.90 -0.35
N GLN A 31 9.40 -0.76 0.13
CA GLN A 31 9.99 0.54 -0.21
C GLN A 31 11.44 0.64 0.27
N SER A 32 11.74 0.16 1.48
CA SER A 32 13.11 0.05 2.00
C SER A 32 13.98 -0.86 1.13
N TYR A 33 13.47 -2.05 0.79
CA TYR A 33 14.19 -3.00 -0.05
C TYR A 33 14.51 -2.43 -1.44
N PHE A 34 13.57 -1.72 -2.07
CA PHE A 34 13.79 -1.05 -3.36
C PHE A 34 14.76 0.14 -3.27
N ARG A 35 14.92 0.75 -2.09
CA ARG A 35 15.98 1.74 -1.83
C ARG A 35 17.34 1.10 -1.52
N GLY A 36 17.47 -0.22 -1.67
CA GLY A 36 18.71 -0.95 -1.40
C GLY A 36 19.01 -1.11 0.09
N GLU A 37 18.09 -0.73 0.97
CA GLU A 37 18.20 -0.96 2.41
C GLU A 37 18.11 -2.46 2.69
N ALA A 38 18.82 -2.94 3.72
CA ALA A 38 18.67 -4.31 4.16
C ALA A 38 17.34 -4.46 4.92
N ILE A 39 16.60 -5.53 4.64
CA ILE A 39 15.37 -5.87 5.36
C ILE A 39 15.56 -7.14 6.17
N ASP A 40 14.94 -7.22 7.34
CA ASP A 40 14.86 -8.43 8.15
C ASP A 40 13.96 -9.47 7.46
N VAL A 41 14.50 -10.67 7.24
CA VAL A 41 13.78 -11.83 6.69
C VAL A 41 13.78 -13.03 7.65
N GLY A 42 13.81 -12.77 8.95
CA GLY A 42 13.73 -13.73 10.04
C GLY A 42 15.05 -13.86 10.79
N THR A 43 15.99 -14.64 10.26
CA THR A 43 17.29 -14.88 10.91
C THR A 43 18.45 -14.13 10.24
N MET A 44 18.16 -13.33 9.22
CA MET A 44 19.16 -12.59 8.46
C MET A 44 18.60 -11.28 7.93
N GLU A 45 19.51 -10.36 7.60
CA GLU A 45 19.21 -9.16 6.85
C GLU A 45 19.54 -9.36 5.36
N SER A 46 18.64 -8.92 4.49
CA SER A 46 18.76 -9.10 3.04
C SER A 46 18.64 -7.75 2.30
N PRO A 47 19.74 -7.21 1.74
CA PRO A 47 19.70 -6.08 0.82
C PRO A 47 19.69 -6.52 -0.66
N ILE A 48 19.19 -5.67 -1.57
CA ILE A 48 19.35 -5.88 -3.02
C ILE A 48 20.73 -5.41 -3.47
N ARG A 49 21.72 -6.31 -3.46
CA ARG A 49 23.12 -5.96 -3.74
C ARG A 49 23.42 -5.52 -5.18
N TRP A 50 22.53 -5.81 -6.12
CA TRP A 50 22.73 -5.58 -7.56
C TRP A 50 21.95 -4.38 -8.09
N ILE A 51 21.16 -3.69 -7.26
CA ILE A 51 20.50 -2.43 -7.61
C ILE A 51 21.28 -1.29 -6.98
N ASP A 52 21.69 -0.31 -7.79
CA ASP A 52 22.09 1.00 -7.29
C ASP A 52 20.87 1.95 -7.39
N PRO A 53 20.27 2.37 -6.26
CA PRO A 53 19.13 3.28 -6.24
C PRO A 53 19.43 4.66 -6.82
N LYS A 54 20.71 5.03 -6.95
CA LYS A 54 21.14 6.27 -7.62
C LYS A 54 21.08 6.15 -9.14
N VAL A 55 21.15 4.93 -9.67
CA VAL A 55 21.07 4.63 -11.09
C VAL A 55 19.64 4.25 -11.48
N ILE A 56 18.98 3.44 -10.67
CA ILE A 56 17.62 2.96 -10.90
C ILE A 56 16.70 3.58 -9.84
N THR A 57 15.83 4.49 -10.28
CA THR A 57 14.81 5.05 -9.38
C THR A 57 13.85 3.96 -8.92
N PRO A 58 13.58 3.84 -7.60
CA PRO A 58 12.61 2.87 -7.08
C PRO A 58 11.24 3.00 -7.73
N VAL A 59 10.62 1.86 -8.06
CA VAL A 59 9.28 1.83 -8.63
C VAL A 59 8.28 2.32 -7.57
N PRO A 60 7.41 3.31 -7.88
CA PRO A 60 6.42 3.81 -6.92
C PRO A 60 5.38 2.73 -6.61
N ILE A 61 4.95 2.66 -5.35
CA ILE A 61 3.91 1.73 -4.92
C ILE A 61 2.55 2.44 -4.98
N ASP A 62 1.63 1.82 -5.71
CA ASP A 62 0.21 2.20 -5.73
C ASP A 62 -0.60 1.25 -4.86
N ILE A 63 -1.51 1.79 -4.05
CA ILE A 63 -2.45 1.00 -3.26
C ILE A 63 -3.88 1.28 -3.73
N ALA A 64 -4.53 0.23 -4.23
CA ALA A 64 -5.95 0.25 -4.54
C ALA A 64 -6.79 0.16 -3.26
N CYS A 65 -7.66 1.13 -3.04
CA CYS A 65 -8.39 1.32 -1.79
C CYS A 65 -9.91 1.31 -2.01
N THR A 66 -10.65 0.59 -1.18
CA THR A 66 -12.12 0.51 -1.24
C THR A 66 -12.81 1.13 -0.02
N GLY A 67 -12.08 1.39 1.07
CA GLY A 67 -12.65 1.83 2.34
C GLY A 67 -11.75 2.82 3.10
N PRO A 68 -12.29 3.51 4.11
CA PRO A 68 -11.64 4.68 4.71
C PRO A 68 -10.33 4.34 5.44
N LYS A 69 -10.26 3.17 6.09
CA LYS A 69 -9.02 2.72 6.76
C LYS A 69 -7.89 2.50 5.76
N THR A 70 -8.16 1.80 4.66
CA THR A 70 -7.16 1.53 3.61
C THR A 70 -6.75 2.82 2.91
N ILE A 71 -7.70 3.72 2.61
CA ILE A 71 -7.41 5.05 2.06
C ILE A 71 -6.45 5.81 3.00
N ALA A 72 -6.75 5.85 4.30
CA ALA A 72 -5.91 6.55 5.26
C ALA A 72 -4.50 5.95 5.33
N THR A 73 -4.39 4.62 5.43
CA THR A 73 -3.10 3.92 5.44
C THR A 73 -2.32 4.16 4.14
N ALA A 74 -2.97 4.14 2.98
CA ALA A 74 -2.32 4.40 1.71
C ALA A 74 -1.81 5.83 1.62
N CYS A 75 -2.59 6.82 2.07
CA CYS A 75 -2.14 8.21 2.15
C CYS A 75 -0.92 8.37 3.07
N ASP A 76 -0.79 7.53 4.09
CA ASP A 76 0.32 7.60 5.03
C ASP A 76 1.63 7.06 4.46
N ILE A 77 1.59 6.06 3.56
CA ILE A 77 2.79 5.30 3.18
C ILE A 77 3.05 5.22 1.68
N ALA A 78 2.01 5.21 0.83
CA ALA A 78 2.14 4.94 -0.59
C ALA A 78 2.51 6.19 -1.38
N GLU A 79 3.15 5.99 -2.53
CA GLU A 79 3.38 7.07 -3.50
C GLU A 79 2.13 7.38 -4.32
N ARG A 80 1.25 6.39 -4.52
CA ARG A 80 0.01 6.54 -5.29
C ARG A 80 -1.17 5.84 -4.60
N VAL A 81 -2.35 6.40 -4.81
CA VAL A 81 -3.60 5.87 -4.29
C VAL A 81 -4.59 5.74 -5.43
N THR A 82 -5.10 4.52 -5.65
CA THR A 82 -6.18 4.25 -6.60
C THR A 82 -7.48 4.02 -5.83
N PHE A 83 -8.54 4.74 -6.15
CA PHE A 83 -9.85 4.52 -5.53
C PHE A 83 -10.67 3.47 -6.28
N ALA A 84 -10.88 2.33 -5.63
CA ALA A 84 -11.71 1.24 -6.12
C ALA A 84 -13.14 1.31 -5.52
N VAL A 85 -13.76 2.50 -5.57
CA VAL A 85 -15.05 2.80 -4.91
C VAL A 85 -16.25 2.83 -5.87
N GLY A 86 -16.03 2.46 -7.14
CA GLY A 86 -16.99 2.62 -8.23
C GLY A 86 -16.90 4.00 -8.91
N SER A 87 -17.70 4.21 -9.95
CA SER A 87 -17.67 5.42 -10.78
C SER A 87 -18.70 6.49 -10.37
N ALA A 88 -19.56 6.20 -9.40
CA ALA A 88 -20.56 7.14 -8.93
C ALA A 88 -19.86 8.38 -8.32
N THR A 89 -20.23 9.57 -8.78
CA THR A 89 -19.54 10.83 -8.44
C THR A 89 -19.48 11.02 -6.93
N GLU A 90 -20.57 10.76 -6.21
CA GLU A 90 -20.65 10.87 -4.76
C GLU A 90 -19.68 9.94 -4.03
N ARG A 91 -19.38 8.75 -4.59
CA ARG A 91 -18.41 7.80 -4.02
C ARG A 91 -16.99 8.26 -4.24
N VAL A 92 -16.68 8.78 -5.43
CA VAL A 92 -15.37 9.31 -5.75
C VAL A 92 -15.07 10.56 -4.92
N SER A 93 -16.04 11.48 -4.79
CA SER A 93 -15.91 12.68 -3.95
C SER A 93 -15.66 12.32 -2.49
N TRP A 94 -16.42 11.39 -1.92
CA TRP A 94 -16.21 10.91 -0.55
C TRP A 94 -14.80 10.32 -0.34
N ALA A 95 -14.31 9.53 -1.30
CA ALA A 95 -12.99 8.92 -1.21
C ALA A 95 -11.88 9.98 -1.27
N MET A 96 -12.03 10.99 -2.13
CA MET A 96 -11.14 12.14 -2.22
C MET A 96 -11.12 12.96 -0.92
N GLU A 97 -12.28 13.28 -0.36
CA GLU A 97 -12.39 14.01 0.92
C GLU A 97 -11.70 13.24 2.05
N THR A 98 -11.94 11.93 2.13
CA THR A 98 -11.28 11.05 3.12
C THR A 98 -9.75 11.09 3.00
N ALA A 99 -9.24 11.06 1.77
CA ALA A 99 -7.80 11.13 1.50
C ALA A 99 -7.22 12.50 1.88
N LEU A 100 -7.87 13.60 1.45
CA LEU A 100 -7.43 14.96 1.73
C LEU A 100 -7.44 15.28 3.23
N GLU A 101 -8.46 14.82 3.97
CA GLU A 101 -8.53 14.95 5.43
C GLU A 101 -7.34 14.24 6.10
N ARG A 102 -6.97 13.05 5.61
CA ARG A 102 -5.80 12.32 6.14
C ARG A 102 -4.49 13.03 5.83
N ILE A 103 -4.29 13.46 4.58
CA ILE A 103 -3.08 14.18 4.15
C ILE A 103 -2.90 15.48 4.95
N GLY A 104 -4.00 16.21 5.19
CA GLY A 104 -3.99 17.42 6.02
C GLY A 104 -3.51 17.15 7.46
N LYS A 105 -3.76 15.96 8.00
CA LYS A 105 -3.31 15.57 9.35
C LYS A 105 -1.84 15.12 9.40
N THR A 106 -1.33 14.51 8.32
CA THR A 106 0.04 13.95 8.31
C THR A 106 1.09 14.90 7.77
N GLY A 107 0.70 15.99 7.10
CA GLY A 107 1.62 17.00 6.57
C GLY A 107 2.56 16.48 5.48
N ARG A 108 2.29 15.27 4.94
CA ARG A 108 3.09 14.65 3.89
C ARG A 108 2.84 15.43 2.60
N LYS A 109 3.88 16.09 2.08
CA LYS A 109 3.79 16.77 0.77
C LYS A 109 3.57 15.73 -0.32
N THR A 110 2.58 15.93 -1.18
CA THR A 110 2.48 15.24 -2.46
C THR A 110 3.79 15.46 -3.21
N ARG A 111 4.52 14.37 -3.48
CA ARG A 111 5.77 14.41 -4.25
C ARG A 111 5.46 14.60 -5.73
#